data_AF-A0A7I0HSF3-F1
#
_entry.id   AF-A0A7I0HSF3-F1
#
_cell.length_a   1.000
_cell.length_b   1.000
_cell.length_c   1.000
_cell.angle_alpha   90.00
_cell.angle_beta   90.00
_cell.angle_gamma   90.00
#
_symmetry.space_group_name_H-M   'P 1'
#
loop_
_entity.id
_entity.type
_entity.pdbx_description
1 polymer ?
#
loop_
_entity_poly.entity_id
_entity_poly.type
_entity_poly.pdbx_seq_one_letter_code
_entity_poly.pdbx_strand_id
1 'polypeptide(L)'
;MNSSPWKEILLKEKEYCNQLVLTVKRTNSKFSEEELANHMEPFFNAVTSNHSILFEEKTVLSLFETFVILISKQFFQRIEALDSLFFQIILEIQPDLKKDPILLITYIVNVISKLEDEKKEIFLKRLQSVLLWIQTISEFKLVISLLFWASGKPEYRESLQLAFHTLNESLKKEIKRLFGIDENSIRTAFITFDPNQKSKASFHFRFIPGYTLFGGSFSHLPILYQNGGSIAIQSGKSWYELFIDEFGTSLHTMEPIKSPVKINNSIKSSIWKQIVSQKLETNSISSSIETDSFVVLTLKNSYQLYLFYTGRT
;
A
#
# COMPACT_ATOMS: atom_id res chain seq x y z
N MET A 1 1.31 -35.88 -25.53
CA MET A 1 1.46 -34.65 -24.71
C MET A 1 0.06 -34.23 -24.33
N ASN A 2 -0.31 -34.29 -23.05
CA ASN A 2 -1.61 -33.81 -22.59
C ASN A 2 -1.62 -32.29 -22.73
N SER A 3 -2.37 -31.82 -23.72
CA SER A 3 -2.63 -30.43 -23.98
C SER A 3 -3.36 -29.83 -22.77
N SER A 4 -2.84 -28.75 -22.20
CA SER A 4 -3.47 -28.08 -21.04
C SER A 4 -4.81 -27.48 -21.48
N PRO A 5 -5.91 -27.64 -20.74
CA PRO A 5 -7.25 -27.19 -21.17
C PRO A 5 -7.33 -25.71 -21.59
N TRP A 6 -6.58 -24.84 -20.92
CA TRP A 6 -6.51 -23.43 -21.28
C TRP A 6 -5.85 -23.19 -22.65
N LYS A 7 -4.85 -24.00 -23.04
CA LYS A 7 -4.18 -23.90 -24.35
C LYS A 7 -5.17 -24.22 -25.47
N GLU A 8 -6.01 -25.23 -25.29
CA GLU A 8 -7.05 -25.61 -26.27
C GLU A 8 -8.06 -24.49 -26.49
N ILE A 9 -8.51 -23.87 -25.39
CA ILE A 9 -9.43 -22.74 -25.44
C ILE A 9 -8.81 -21.56 -26.20
N LEU A 10 -7.57 -21.17 -25.88
CA LEU A 10 -6.92 -20.06 -26.58
C LEU A 10 -6.65 -20.36 -28.05
N LEU A 11 -6.34 -21.61 -28.40
CA LEU A 11 -6.17 -22.03 -29.79
C LEU A 11 -7.48 -22.05 -30.57
N LYS A 12 -8.58 -22.47 -29.92
CA LYS A 12 -9.93 -22.40 -30.49
C LYS A 12 -10.29 -20.95 -30.83
N GLU A 13 -10.01 -20.02 -29.91
CA GLU A 13 -10.33 -18.60 -30.04
C GLU A 13 -9.12 -17.76 -30.52
N LYS A 14 -8.27 -18.33 -31.38
CA LYS A 14 -7.01 -17.72 -31.84
C LYS A 14 -7.21 -16.35 -32.50
N GLU A 15 -8.31 -16.17 -33.23
CA GLU A 15 -8.57 -14.92 -33.97
C GLU A 15 -8.84 -13.78 -32.99
N TYR A 16 -9.66 -14.04 -31.96
CA TYR A 16 -9.90 -13.10 -30.88
C TYR A 16 -8.60 -12.74 -30.14
N CYS A 17 -7.81 -13.75 -29.75
CA CYS A 17 -6.54 -13.54 -29.05
C CYS A 17 -5.55 -12.70 -29.88
N ASN A 18 -5.43 -13.00 -31.18
CA ASN A 18 -4.57 -12.25 -32.10
C ASN A 18 -5.04 -10.80 -32.28
N GLN A 19 -6.35 -10.58 -32.43
CA GLN A 19 -6.89 -9.21 -32.55
C GLN A 19 -6.64 -8.39 -31.29
N LEU A 20 -6.77 -8.99 -30.11
CA LEU A 20 -6.46 -8.32 -28.84
C LEU A 20 -4.99 -7.88 -28.80
N VAL A 21 -4.05 -8.80 -29.06
CA VAL A 21 -2.61 -8.50 -29.07
C VAL A 21 -2.26 -7.45 -30.12
N LEU A 22 -2.80 -7.56 -31.34
CA LEU A 22 -2.59 -6.58 -32.41
C LEU A 22 -3.09 -5.19 -32.03
N THR A 23 -4.25 -5.11 -31.38
CA THR A 23 -4.84 -3.84 -30.93
C THR A 23 -3.96 -3.16 -29.89
N VAL A 24 -3.48 -3.91 -28.91
CA VAL A 24 -2.58 -3.39 -27.87
C VAL A 24 -1.23 -2.98 -28.47
N LYS A 25 -0.65 -3.79 -29.36
CA LYS A 25 0.61 -3.46 -30.05
C LYS A 25 0.52 -2.17 -30.87
N ARG A 26 -0.60 -1.93 -31.55
CA ARG A 26 -0.84 -0.70 -32.32
C ARG A 26 -0.96 0.54 -31.43
N THR A 27 -1.45 0.39 -30.20
CA THR A 27 -1.75 1.50 -29.29
C THR A 27 -0.68 1.73 -28.23
N ASN A 28 0.22 0.77 -28.01
CA ASN A 28 1.28 0.84 -27.02
C ASN A 28 2.62 0.39 -27.60
N SER A 29 3.48 1.36 -27.90
CA SER A 29 4.82 1.13 -28.45
C SER A 29 5.77 0.40 -27.50
N LYS A 30 5.41 0.28 -26.21
CA LYS A 30 6.19 -0.42 -25.18
C LYS A 30 5.76 -1.88 -24.98
N PHE A 31 4.75 -2.34 -25.70
CA PHE A 31 4.31 -3.74 -25.63
C PHE A 31 5.39 -4.67 -26.19
N SER A 32 5.72 -5.74 -25.46
CA SER A 32 6.71 -6.75 -25.86
C SER A 32 6.06 -8.12 -26.05
N GLU A 33 6.13 -8.65 -27.27
CA GLU A 33 5.69 -10.02 -27.57
C GLU A 33 6.61 -11.07 -26.95
N GLU A 34 7.89 -10.74 -26.73
CA GLU A 34 8.84 -11.60 -26.02
C GLU A 34 8.41 -11.77 -24.55
N GLU A 35 8.06 -10.67 -23.88
CA GLU A 35 7.52 -10.71 -22.52
C GLU A 35 6.24 -11.53 -22.43
N LEU A 36 5.34 -11.34 -23.40
CA LEU A 36 4.11 -12.13 -23.51
C LEU A 36 4.42 -13.63 -23.61
N ALA A 37 5.34 -14.02 -24.49
CA ALA A 37 5.72 -15.41 -24.69
C ALA A 37 6.39 -16.02 -23.44
N ASN A 38 7.29 -15.28 -22.80
CA ASN A 38 8.06 -15.75 -21.63
C ASN A 38 7.17 -15.98 -20.41
N HIS A 39 6.14 -15.14 -20.21
CA HIS A 39 5.32 -15.18 -18.99
C HIS A 39 3.97 -15.90 -19.16
N MET A 40 3.55 -16.24 -20.38
CA MET A 40 2.22 -16.83 -20.62
C MET A 40 2.05 -18.18 -19.91
N GLU A 41 3.00 -19.10 -20.11
CA GLU A 41 2.92 -20.43 -19.50
C GLU A 41 3.05 -20.38 -17.97
N PRO A 42 4.03 -19.67 -17.37
CA PRO A 42 4.09 -19.47 -15.91
C PRO A 42 2.79 -18.90 -15.33
N PHE A 43 2.22 -17.87 -15.98
CA PHE A 43 0.99 -17.23 -15.53
C PHE A 43 -0.19 -18.21 -15.51
N PHE A 44 -0.48 -18.87 -16.63
CA PHE A 44 -1.60 -19.79 -16.71
C PHE A 44 -1.39 -21.03 -15.84
N ASN A 45 -0.15 -21.54 -15.72
CA ASN A 45 0.14 -22.65 -14.83
C ASN A 45 -0.11 -22.26 -13.37
N ALA A 46 0.31 -21.08 -12.92
CA ALA A 46 0.04 -20.63 -11.55
C ALA A 46 -1.46 -20.51 -11.24
N VAL A 47 -2.23 -19.95 -12.19
CA VAL A 47 -3.67 -19.73 -12.02
C VAL A 47 -4.46 -21.04 -12.07
N THR A 48 -4.12 -21.95 -12.99
CA THR A 48 -4.90 -23.17 -13.23
C THR A 48 -4.48 -24.37 -12.38
N SER A 49 -3.26 -24.34 -11.82
CA SER A 49 -2.77 -25.42 -10.96
C SER A 49 -3.40 -25.39 -9.56
N ASN A 50 -3.38 -26.55 -8.90
CA ASN A 50 -3.96 -26.80 -7.59
C ASN A 50 -5.47 -26.56 -7.52
N HIS A 51 -6.16 -26.51 -8.65
CA HIS A 51 -7.61 -26.40 -8.71
C HIS A 51 -8.21 -27.58 -9.49
N SER A 52 -9.21 -28.24 -8.90
CA SER A 52 -9.99 -29.28 -9.58
C SER A 52 -11.00 -28.72 -10.59
N ILE A 53 -11.26 -27.41 -10.57
CA ILE A 53 -12.23 -26.77 -11.46
C ILE A 53 -11.54 -26.39 -12.76
N LEU A 54 -12.11 -26.86 -13.87
CA LEU A 54 -11.78 -26.38 -15.20
C LEU A 54 -12.45 -25.03 -15.40
N PHE A 55 -11.66 -24.00 -15.72
CA PHE A 55 -12.22 -22.71 -16.06
C PHE A 55 -12.98 -22.77 -17.38
N GLU A 56 -14.16 -22.17 -17.40
CA GLU A 56 -14.93 -21.97 -18.63
C GLU A 56 -14.17 -21.09 -19.61
N GLU A 57 -14.50 -21.24 -20.90
CA GLU A 57 -13.90 -20.52 -22.01
C GLU A 57 -13.84 -19.01 -21.76
N LYS A 58 -14.95 -18.40 -21.34
CA LYS A 58 -15.03 -16.97 -21.03
C LYS A 58 -14.03 -16.53 -19.96
N THR A 59 -13.80 -17.36 -18.94
CA THR A 59 -12.87 -17.06 -17.85
C THR A 59 -11.43 -17.14 -18.34
N VAL A 60 -11.10 -18.13 -19.16
CA VAL A 60 -9.76 -18.26 -19.77
C VAL A 60 -9.47 -17.08 -20.71
N LEU A 61 -10.43 -16.65 -21.52
CA LEU A 61 -10.27 -15.48 -22.39
C LEU A 61 -10.08 -14.18 -21.59
N SER A 62 -10.87 -13.98 -20.53
CA SER A 62 -10.73 -12.82 -19.64
C SER A 62 -9.39 -12.82 -18.88
N LEU A 63 -8.87 -14.00 -18.52
CA LEU A 63 -7.53 -14.15 -17.95
C LEU A 63 -6.44 -13.79 -18.97
N PHE A 64 -6.59 -14.21 -20.22
CA PHE A 64 -5.68 -13.82 -21.30
C PHE A 64 -5.70 -12.31 -21.52
N GLU A 65 -6.88 -11.69 -21.53
CA GLU A 65 -7.02 -10.24 -21.62
C GLU A 65 -6.33 -9.53 -20.46
N THR A 66 -6.56 -10.00 -19.23
CA THR A 66 -5.88 -9.50 -18.03
C THR A 66 -4.37 -9.61 -18.18
N PHE A 67 -3.85 -10.75 -18.62
CA PHE A 67 -2.43 -10.98 -18.84
C PHE A 67 -1.83 -10.02 -19.88
N VAL A 68 -2.49 -9.85 -21.04
CA VAL A 68 -2.07 -8.90 -22.07
C VAL A 68 -2.02 -7.46 -21.53
N ILE A 69 -2.99 -7.07 -20.68
CA ILE A 69 -2.98 -5.77 -20.00
C ILE A 69 -1.78 -5.63 -19.06
N LEU A 70 -1.40 -6.69 -18.33
CA LEU A 70 -0.21 -6.68 -17.45
C LEU A 70 1.07 -6.47 -18.25
N ILE A 71 1.23 -7.17 -19.39
CA ILE A 71 2.36 -6.98 -20.31
C ILE A 71 2.39 -5.55 -20.85
N SER A 72 1.24 -5.04 -21.31
CA SER A 72 1.09 -3.67 -21.81
C SER A 72 1.51 -2.61 -20.78
N LYS A 73 1.19 -2.84 -19.50
CA LYS A 73 1.58 -1.96 -18.40
C LYS A 73 3.03 -2.16 -17.92
N GLN A 74 3.79 -3.03 -18.58
CA GLN A 74 5.16 -3.40 -18.21
C GLN A 74 5.23 -3.92 -16.77
N PHE A 75 4.20 -4.64 -16.31
CA PHE A 75 4.10 -5.07 -14.92
C PHE A 75 5.28 -5.98 -14.54
N PHE A 76 5.54 -7.02 -15.33
CA PHE A 76 6.60 -8.00 -15.04
C PHE A 76 8.01 -7.40 -15.11
N GLN A 77 8.25 -6.46 -16.03
CA GLN A 77 9.51 -5.70 -16.07
C GLN A 77 9.75 -4.87 -14.79
N ARG A 78 8.69 -4.35 -14.16
CA ARG A 78 8.79 -3.60 -12.89
C ARG A 78 8.94 -4.50 -11.65
N ILE A 79 8.78 -5.81 -11.82
CA ILE A 79 8.89 -6.80 -10.76
C ILE A 79 9.81 -7.95 -11.16
N GLU A 80 10.74 -7.74 -12.09
CA GLU A 80 11.48 -8.81 -12.77
C GLU A 80 12.12 -9.80 -11.78
N ALA A 81 12.79 -9.30 -10.74
CA ALA A 81 13.39 -10.14 -9.70
C ALA A 81 12.38 -10.88 -8.77
N LEU A 82 11.10 -10.58 -8.91
CA LEU A 82 10.00 -11.02 -8.04
C LEU A 82 8.89 -11.75 -8.80
N ASP A 83 9.00 -11.91 -10.12
CA ASP A 83 8.00 -12.54 -10.98
C ASP A 83 7.67 -13.97 -10.53
N SER A 84 8.71 -14.72 -10.17
CA SER A 84 8.65 -16.10 -9.71
C SER A 84 7.93 -16.19 -8.36
N LEU A 85 8.18 -15.23 -7.46
CA LEU A 85 7.47 -15.12 -6.19
C LEU A 85 5.99 -14.74 -6.40
N PHE A 86 5.71 -13.85 -7.35
CA PHE A 86 4.34 -13.50 -7.73
C PHE A 86 3.56 -14.71 -8.26
N PHE A 87 4.15 -15.49 -9.17
CA PHE A 87 3.52 -16.72 -9.66
C PHE A 87 3.38 -17.78 -8.57
N GLN A 88 4.36 -17.92 -7.68
CA GLN A 88 4.29 -18.84 -6.55
C GLN A 88 3.12 -18.49 -5.62
N ILE A 89 2.92 -17.20 -5.33
CA ILE A 89 1.77 -16.74 -4.53
C ILE A 89 0.45 -17.12 -5.21
N ILE A 90 0.31 -16.86 -6.52
CA ILE A 90 -0.90 -17.24 -7.25
C ILE A 90 -1.11 -18.75 -7.21
N LEU A 91 -0.04 -19.54 -7.34
CA LEU A 91 -0.08 -20.99 -7.29
C LEU A 91 -0.56 -21.51 -5.92
N GLU A 92 -0.07 -20.92 -4.82
CA GLU A 92 -0.33 -21.31 -3.43
C GLU A 92 -1.66 -20.81 -2.86
N ILE A 93 -2.34 -19.87 -3.53
CA ILE A 93 -3.67 -19.41 -3.13
C ILE A 93 -4.63 -20.63 -3.05
N GLN A 94 -5.41 -20.68 -1.97
CA GLN A 94 -6.36 -21.77 -1.74
C GLN A 94 -7.36 -21.92 -2.91
N PRO A 95 -7.74 -23.14 -3.29
CA PRO A 95 -8.57 -23.38 -4.47
C PRO A 95 -9.90 -22.63 -4.45
N ASP A 96 -10.54 -22.51 -3.28
CA ASP A 96 -11.80 -21.79 -3.13
C ASP A 96 -11.71 -20.29 -3.44
N LEU A 97 -10.53 -19.70 -3.23
CA LEU A 97 -10.28 -18.30 -3.59
C LEU A 97 -10.13 -18.15 -5.11
N LYS A 98 -9.60 -19.16 -5.80
CA LYS A 98 -9.39 -19.18 -7.26
C LYS A 98 -10.67 -19.30 -8.08
N LYS A 99 -11.85 -19.33 -7.46
CA LYS A 99 -13.15 -19.27 -8.17
C LYS A 99 -13.31 -17.99 -8.99
N ASP A 100 -12.70 -16.88 -8.55
CA ASP A 100 -12.60 -15.63 -9.31
C ASP A 100 -11.12 -15.20 -9.42
N PRO A 101 -10.36 -15.81 -10.35
CA PRO A 101 -8.92 -15.59 -10.44
C PRO A 101 -8.56 -14.18 -10.94
N ILE A 102 -9.43 -13.57 -11.76
CA ILE A 102 -9.22 -12.23 -12.30
C ILE A 102 -9.26 -11.21 -11.16
N LEU A 103 -10.25 -11.33 -10.27
CA LEU A 103 -10.39 -10.45 -9.13
C LEU A 103 -9.18 -10.56 -8.18
N LEU A 104 -8.72 -11.78 -7.88
CA LEU A 104 -7.53 -12.01 -7.06
C LEU A 104 -6.28 -11.35 -7.63
N ILE A 105 -5.98 -11.64 -8.91
CA ILE A 105 -4.82 -11.08 -9.61
C ILE A 105 -4.90 -9.56 -9.62
N THR A 106 -6.08 -9.01 -9.88
CA THR A 106 -6.31 -7.56 -9.89
C THR A 106 -6.02 -6.93 -8.53
N TYR A 107 -6.41 -7.55 -7.41
CA TYR A 107 -6.09 -7.03 -6.08
C TYR A 107 -4.58 -7.00 -5.82
N ILE A 108 -3.88 -8.09 -6.10
CA ILE A 108 -2.43 -8.18 -5.89
C ILE A 108 -1.70 -7.15 -6.76
N VAL A 109 -2.01 -7.12 -8.07
CA VAL A 109 -1.39 -6.21 -9.03
C VAL A 109 -1.63 -4.75 -8.67
N ASN A 110 -2.86 -4.39 -8.26
CA ASN A 110 -3.20 -3.02 -7.89
C ASN A 110 -2.39 -2.53 -6.69
N VAL A 111 -2.14 -3.39 -5.72
CA VAL A 111 -1.30 -3.05 -4.57
C VAL A 111 0.16 -2.93 -4.97
N ILE A 112 0.72 -3.94 -5.65
CA ILE A 112 2.12 -3.93 -6.09
C ILE A 112 2.43 -2.71 -6.97
N SER A 113 1.51 -2.31 -7.84
CA SER A 113 1.68 -1.16 -8.74
C SER A 113 1.77 0.19 -8.01
N LYS A 114 1.33 0.25 -6.74
CA LYS A 114 1.33 1.46 -5.90
C LYS A 114 2.38 1.44 -4.78
N LEU A 115 3.09 0.32 -4.65
CA LEU A 115 4.20 0.18 -3.70
C LEU A 115 5.48 0.76 -4.29
N GLU A 116 6.29 1.34 -3.41
CA GLU A 116 7.68 1.66 -3.72
C GLU A 116 8.47 0.37 -3.99
N ASP A 117 9.46 0.44 -4.89
CA ASP A 117 10.17 -0.75 -5.37
C ASP A 117 10.79 -1.56 -4.21
N GLU A 118 11.38 -0.88 -3.23
CA GLU A 118 11.99 -1.47 -2.03
C GLU A 118 10.99 -2.20 -1.11
N LYS A 119 9.68 -1.92 -1.21
CA LYS A 119 8.65 -2.56 -0.39
C LYS A 119 8.01 -3.77 -1.05
N LYS A 120 8.12 -3.91 -2.37
CA LYS A 120 7.43 -4.97 -3.13
C LYS A 120 7.83 -6.37 -2.68
N GLU A 121 9.13 -6.62 -2.50
CA GLU A 121 9.63 -7.93 -2.08
C GLU A 121 9.12 -8.31 -0.70
N ILE A 122 9.22 -7.40 0.26
CA ILE A 122 8.75 -7.62 1.64
C ILE A 122 7.24 -7.86 1.66
N PHE A 123 6.47 -7.08 0.90
CA PHE A 123 5.04 -7.27 0.75
C PHE A 123 4.69 -8.67 0.23
N LEU A 124 5.32 -9.11 -0.86
CA LEU A 124 5.06 -10.42 -1.46
C LEU A 124 5.44 -11.56 -0.49
N LYS A 125 6.62 -11.48 0.16
CA LYS A 125 7.05 -12.48 1.16
C LYS A 125 6.09 -12.56 2.34
N ARG A 126 5.60 -11.41 2.83
CA ARG A 126 4.59 -11.38 3.90
C ARG A 126 3.27 -11.98 3.44
N LEU A 127 2.80 -11.63 2.25
CA LEU A 127 1.58 -12.21 1.68
C LEU A 127 1.70 -13.73 1.59
N GLN A 128 2.78 -14.23 1.00
CA GLN A 128 3.07 -15.65 0.90
C GLN A 128 3.00 -16.37 2.25
N SER A 129 3.63 -15.79 3.28
CA SER A 129 3.72 -16.41 4.62
C SER A 129 2.36 -16.62 5.32
N VAL A 130 1.32 -15.89 4.93
CA VAL A 130 -0.01 -15.96 5.54
C VAL A 130 -1.07 -16.61 4.64
N LEU A 131 -0.76 -16.88 3.36
CA LEU A 131 -1.73 -17.40 2.37
C LEU A 131 -2.51 -18.62 2.85
N LEU A 132 -1.83 -19.57 3.51
CA LEU A 132 -2.43 -20.83 3.96
C LEU A 132 -3.56 -20.65 4.99
N TRP A 133 -3.59 -19.50 5.66
CA TRP A 133 -4.56 -19.17 6.71
C TRP A 133 -5.76 -18.38 6.19
N ILE A 134 -5.73 -17.96 4.93
CA ILE A 134 -6.80 -17.20 4.29
C ILE A 134 -7.77 -18.19 3.66
N GLN A 135 -9.03 -18.16 4.10
CA GLN A 135 -10.06 -19.10 3.65
C GLN A 135 -11.09 -18.44 2.72
N THR A 136 -11.31 -17.14 2.87
CA THR A 136 -12.33 -16.41 2.09
C THR A 136 -11.76 -15.23 1.31
N ILE A 137 -12.45 -14.84 0.23
CA ILE A 137 -12.06 -13.67 -0.56
C ILE A 137 -12.12 -12.38 0.27
N SER A 138 -13.03 -12.30 1.24
CA SER A 138 -13.11 -11.17 2.16
C SER A 138 -11.87 -11.08 3.04
N GLU A 139 -11.42 -12.20 3.62
CA GLU A 139 -10.16 -12.24 4.37
C GLU A 139 -8.97 -11.88 3.49
N PHE A 140 -8.92 -12.38 2.25
CA PHE A 140 -7.86 -12.06 1.31
C PHE A 140 -7.74 -10.54 1.05
N LYS A 141 -8.87 -9.87 0.79
CA LYS A 141 -8.92 -8.41 0.60
C LYS A 141 -8.42 -7.66 1.83
N LEU A 142 -8.81 -8.12 3.02
CA LEU A 142 -8.40 -7.50 4.29
C LEU A 142 -6.92 -7.70 4.56
N VAL A 143 -6.38 -8.90 4.35
CA VAL A 143 -4.94 -9.18 4.52
C VAL A 143 -4.10 -8.38 3.54
N ILE A 144 -4.49 -8.32 2.26
CA ILE A 144 -3.79 -7.48 1.27
C ILE A 144 -3.79 -6.01 1.71
N SER A 145 -4.94 -5.50 2.16
CA SER A 145 -5.07 -4.11 2.58
C SER A 145 -4.23 -3.83 3.84
N LEU A 146 -4.18 -4.78 4.78
CA LEU A 146 -3.35 -4.71 5.99
C LEU A 146 -1.85 -4.70 5.67
N LEU A 147 -1.42 -5.54 4.72
CA LEU A 147 -0.03 -5.56 4.26
C LEU A 147 0.31 -4.31 3.45
N PHE A 148 -0.65 -3.73 2.71
CA PHE A 148 -0.46 -2.47 2.00
C PHE A 148 -0.26 -1.31 2.98
N TRP A 149 -1.08 -1.24 4.02
CA TRP A 149 -0.93 -0.33 5.15
C TRP A 149 0.46 -0.49 5.81
N ALA A 150 0.82 -1.70 6.20
CA ALA A 150 2.13 -2.03 6.80
C ALA A 150 3.34 -1.84 5.86
N SER A 151 3.08 -1.50 4.59
CA SER A 151 4.09 -1.14 3.59
C SER A 151 4.16 0.38 3.34
N GLY A 152 3.59 1.19 4.25
CA GLY A 152 3.73 2.64 4.25
C GLY A 152 2.56 3.40 3.62
N LYS A 153 1.35 2.83 3.64
CA LYS A 153 0.12 3.49 3.16
C LYS A 153 -0.83 3.79 4.33
N PRO A 154 -0.50 4.81 5.16
CA PRO A 154 -1.23 5.09 6.41
C PRO A 154 -2.70 5.44 6.20
N GLU A 155 -3.10 5.90 5.01
CA GLU A 155 -4.48 6.24 4.67
C GLU A 155 -5.46 5.06 4.77
N TYR A 156 -4.95 3.82 4.74
CA TYR A 156 -5.79 2.61 4.85
C TYR A 156 -6.11 2.24 6.30
N ARG A 157 -5.38 2.77 7.30
CA ARG A 157 -5.45 2.34 8.70
C ARG A 157 -6.87 2.41 9.28
N GLU A 158 -7.57 3.52 9.08
CA GLU A 158 -8.91 3.73 9.66
C GLU A 158 -9.93 2.73 9.10
N SER A 159 -9.89 2.49 7.79
CA SER A 159 -10.76 1.51 7.13
C SER A 159 -10.51 0.09 7.64
N LEU A 160 -9.24 -0.23 7.95
CA LEU A 160 -8.83 -1.52 8.47
C LEU A 160 -9.26 -1.71 9.92
N GLN A 161 -9.35 -0.66 10.73
CA GLN A 161 -9.69 -0.77 12.15
C GLN A 161 -11.02 -1.48 12.36
N LEU A 162 -12.08 -1.08 11.65
CA LEU A 162 -13.38 -1.71 11.77
C LEU A 162 -13.37 -3.12 11.18
N ALA A 163 -12.77 -3.28 10.01
CA ALA A 163 -12.79 -4.53 9.28
C ALA A 163 -11.90 -5.63 9.89
N PHE A 164 -10.85 -5.28 10.64
CA PHE A 164 -9.99 -6.26 11.28
C PHE A 164 -10.74 -7.12 12.31
N HIS A 165 -11.76 -6.55 12.98
CA HIS A 165 -12.56 -7.28 13.96
C HIS A 165 -13.33 -8.46 13.35
N THR A 166 -13.62 -8.42 12.03
CA THR A 166 -14.39 -9.45 11.33
C THR A 166 -13.53 -10.64 10.87
N LEU A 167 -12.20 -10.55 10.98
CA LEU A 167 -11.31 -11.66 10.66
C LEU A 167 -11.50 -12.81 11.64
N ASN A 168 -11.32 -14.04 11.14
CA ASN A 168 -11.33 -15.21 11.99
C ASN A 168 -10.18 -15.16 13.02
N GLU A 169 -10.41 -15.72 14.22
CA GLU A 169 -9.45 -15.62 15.34
C GLU A 169 -8.12 -16.35 15.07
N SER A 170 -8.13 -17.44 14.28
CA SER A 170 -6.90 -18.13 13.87
C SER A 170 -6.01 -17.24 13.01
N LEU A 171 -6.58 -16.53 12.04
CA LEU A 171 -5.90 -15.64 11.12
C LEU A 171 -5.42 -14.40 11.86
N LYS A 172 -6.20 -13.84 12.80
CA LYS A 172 -5.73 -12.75 13.67
C LYS A 172 -4.49 -13.16 14.49
N LYS A 173 -4.51 -14.34 15.10
CA LYS A 173 -3.36 -14.87 15.86
C LYS A 173 -2.13 -15.01 14.97
N GLU A 174 -2.31 -15.48 13.76
CA GLU A 174 -1.22 -15.67 12.81
C GLU A 174 -0.67 -14.33 12.28
N ILE A 175 -1.53 -13.37 11.95
CA ILE A 175 -1.14 -12.00 11.59
C ILE A 175 -0.32 -11.37 12.72
N LYS A 176 -0.76 -11.52 13.97
CA LYS A 176 -0.02 -11.03 15.13
C LYS A 176 1.34 -11.71 15.25
N ARG A 177 1.41 -13.04 15.04
CA ARG A 177 2.65 -13.82 15.12
C ARG A 177 3.65 -13.44 14.03
N LEU A 178 3.18 -13.29 12.80
CA LEU A 178 4.02 -13.03 11.63
C LEU A 178 4.44 -11.56 11.50
N PHE A 179 3.53 -10.62 11.83
CA PHE A 179 3.71 -9.21 11.53
C PHE A 179 3.69 -8.30 12.76
N GLY A 180 3.36 -8.81 13.96
CA GLY A 180 3.22 -8.00 15.17
C GLY A 180 2.01 -7.05 15.14
N ILE A 181 1.05 -7.32 14.26
CA ILE A 181 -0.16 -6.51 14.06
C ILE A 181 -1.34 -7.16 14.79
N ASP A 182 -1.99 -6.40 15.64
CA ASP A 182 -3.22 -6.76 16.35
C ASP A 182 -4.20 -5.58 16.45
N GLU A 183 -5.36 -5.81 17.06
CA GLU A 183 -6.42 -4.80 17.20
C GLU A 183 -5.93 -3.52 17.90
N ASN A 184 -4.98 -3.60 18.83
CA ASN A 184 -4.44 -2.44 19.52
C ASN A 184 -3.50 -1.65 18.60
N SER A 185 -2.63 -2.34 17.86
CA SER A 185 -1.71 -1.67 16.93
C SER A 185 -2.42 -0.90 15.82
N ILE A 186 -3.57 -1.38 15.33
CA ILE A 186 -4.32 -0.70 14.24
C ILE A 186 -5.02 0.56 14.75
N ARG A 187 -5.48 0.56 16.01
CA ARG A 187 -6.23 1.68 16.62
C ARG A 187 -5.39 2.96 16.72
N THR A 188 -4.08 2.85 16.87
CA THR A 188 -3.19 3.99 17.08
C THR A 188 -2.21 4.16 15.94
N ALA A 189 -1.99 5.38 15.46
CA ALA A 189 -0.96 5.68 14.44
C ALA A 189 0.47 5.43 14.95
N PHE A 190 0.67 5.65 16.24
CA PHE A 190 1.95 5.54 16.93
C PHE A 190 1.75 4.94 18.32
N ILE A 191 2.78 4.28 18.85
CA ILE A 191 2.74 3.78 20.23
C ILE A 191 2.68 4.97 21.18
N THR A 192 1.82 4.91 22.18
CA THR A 192 1.79 5.91 23.25
C THR A 192 2.98 5.72 24.20
N PHE A 193 3.60 6.83 24.60
CA PHE A 193 4.63 6.80 25.63
C PHE A 193 4.01 6.38 26.97
N ASP A 194 4.43 5.24 27.51
CA ASP A 194 4.10 4.83 28.87
C ASP A 194 5.36 4.94 29.75
N PRO A 195 5.43 5.91 30.67
CA PRO A 195 6.57 6.08 31.56
C PRO A 195 6.81 4.88 32.48
N ASN A 196 5.83 3.97 32.63
CA ASN A 196 5.94 2.76 33.46
C ASN A 196 6.34 1.51 32.68
N GLN A 197 6.44 1.57 31.34
CA GLN A 197 6.88 0.42 30.54
C GLN A 197 8.40 0.23 30.61
N LYS A 198 8.83 -1.00 30.91
CA LYS A 198 10.26 -1.38 31.00
C LYS A 198 10.99 -1.30 29.65
N SER A 199 10.28 -1.39 28.53
CA SER A 199 10.85 -1.14 27.19
C SER A 199 10.79 0.36 26.90
N LYS A 200 11.95 1.01 26.77
CA LYS A 200 12.04 2.43 26.39
C LYS A 200 11.39 2.61 25.01
N ALA A 201 10.24 3.29 24.95
CA ALA A 201 9.74 3.82 23.68
C ALA A 201 10.85 4.69 23.06
N SER A 202 11.23 4.40 21.83
CA SER A 202 12.22 5.19 21.10
C SER A 202 11.54 6.38 20.43
N PHE A 203 12.16 7.54 20.52
CA PHE A 203 11.76 8.71 19.78
C PHE A 203 12.37 8.67 18.39
N HIS A 204 11.52 8.83 17.39
CA HIS A 204 11.87 8.83 15.99
C HIS A 204 11.65 10.19 15.37
N PHE A 205 12.37 10.46 14.30
CA PHE A 205 12.30 11.72 13.55
C PHE A 205 12.30 11.44 12.05
N ARG A 206 11.35 12.04 11.34
CA ARG A 206 11.22 11.98 9.88
C ARG A 206 10.87 13.36 9.34
N PHE A 207 11.42 13.72 8.18
CA PHE A 207 10.92 14.85 7.41
C PHE A 207 10.09 14.35 6.23
N ILE A 208 9.02 15.08 5.91
CA ILE A 208 8.17 14.81 4.75
C ILE A 208 8.52 15.87 3.70
N PRO A 209 9.17 15.50 2.59
CA PRO A 209 9.63 16.45 1.59
C PRO A 209 8.43 17.08 0.89
N GLY A 210 8.31 18.39 1.00
CA GLY A 210 7.16 19.11 0.47
C GLY A 210 7.46 19.97 -0.74
N TYR A 211 8.69 20.32 -1.11
CA TYR A 211 8.89 21.25 -2.23
C TYR A 211 8.71 20.61 -3.61
N THR A 212 7.85 21.19 -4.46
CA THR A 212 7.51 20.63 -5.78
C THR A 212 8.69 20.43 -6.71
N LEU A 213 9.70 21.31 -6.70
CA LEU A 213 10.89 21.16 -7.55
C LEU A 213 11.79 19.99 -7.14
N PHE A 214 11.61 19.45 -5.93
CA PHE A 214 12.29 18.25 -5.44
C PHE A 214 11.32 17.07 -5.29
N GLY A 215 10.22 17.06 -6.05
CA GLY A 215 9.24 15.97 -6.06
C GLY A 215 8.20 16.00 -4.95
N GLY A 216 8.13 17.08 -4.16
CA GLY A 216 7.09 17.29 -3.13
C GLY A 216 5.79 17.90 -3.68
N SER A 217 4.83 18.19 -2.80
CA SER A 217 3.49 18.66 -3.19
C SER A 217 3.23 20.17 -3.03
N PHE A 218 4.08 20.89 -2.30
CA PHE A 218 3.89 22.26 -1.87
C PHE A 218 4.61 23.27 -2.77
N SER A 219 3.82 24.21 -3.28
CA SER A 219 4.29 25.38 -4.05
C SER A 219 4.62 26.58 -3.15
N HIS A 220 4.11 26.58 -1.92
CA HIS A 220 4.30 27.63 -0.91
C HIS A 220 4.65 27.00 0.44
N LEU A 221 5.11 27.82 1.39
CA LEU A 221 5.40 27.35 2.75
C LEU A 221 4.13 26.73 3.37
N PRO A 222 4.20 25.47 3.86
CA PRO A 222 3.04 24.76 4.38
C PRO A 222 2.60 25.28 5.75
N ILE A 223 1.28 25.35 5.95
CA ILE A 223 0.66 25.73 7.22
C ILE A 223 -0.27 24.60 7.67
N LEU A 224 -0.15 24.19 8.94
CA LEU A 224 -0.95 23.12 9.54
C LEU A 224 -2.31 23.63 10.05
N TYR A 225 -3.34 22.83 9.82
CA TYR A 225 -4.72 23.02 10.25
C TYR A 225 -5.32 21.71 10.78
N GLN A 226 -6.30 21.83 11.68
CA GLN A 226 -6.97 20.66 12.26
C GLN A 226 -8.37 20.59 11.67
N ASN A 227 -8.75 19.42 11.17
CA ASN A 227 -10.03 19.21 10.53
C ASN A 227 -10.69 17.93 11.04
N GLY A 228 -11.61 18.02 12.00
CA GLY A 228 -12.41 16.87 12.42
C GLY A 228 -11.63 15.64 12.91
N GLY A 229 -10.37 15.83 13.35
CA GLY A 229 -9.47 14.73 13.76
C GLY A 229 -8.32 14.47 12.80
N SER A 230 -8.41 14.92 11.54
CA SER A 230 -7.33 14.82 10.57
C SER A 230 -6.43 16.06 10.53
N ILE A 231 -5.23 15.88 9.99
CA ILE A 231 -4.24 16.94 9.82
C ILE A 231 -4.36 17.48 8.40
N ALA A 232 -4.76 18.73 8.27
CA ALA A 232 -4.84 19.42 6.99
C ALA A 232 -3.65 20.37 6.81
N ILE A 233 -3.22 20.54 5.56
CA ILE A 233 -2.09 21.38 5.19
C ILE A 233 -2.52 22.29 4.06
N GLN A 234 -2.28 23.58 4.23
CA GLN A 234 -2.41 24.55 3.16
C GLN A 234 -1.05 24.89 2.59
N SER A 235 -0.93 24.86 1.26
CA SER A 235 0.20 25.42 0.53
C SER A 235 -0.33 26.33 -0.58
N GLY A 236 -0.39 27.63 -0.30
CA GLY A 236 -0.98 28.61 -1.22
C GLY A 236 -2.49 28.40 -1.34
N LYS A 237 -2.95 28.06 -2.55
CA LYS A 237 -4.37 27.75 -2.82
C LYS A 237 -4.72 26.27 -2.65
N SER A 238 -3.72 25.40 -2.60
CA SER A 238 -3.91 23.95 -2.52
C SER A 238 -4.04 23.49 -1.07
N TRP A 239 -4.89 22.48 -0.88
CA TRP A 239 -5.12 21.84 0.41
C TRP A 239 -4.81 20.35 0.32
N TYR A 240 -4.23 19.83 1.39
CA TYR A 240 -3.84 18.44 1.50
C TYR A 240 -4.26 17.88 2.86
N GLU A 241 -4.68 16.62 2.87
CA GLU A 241 -4.83 15.81 4.07
C GLU A 241 -3.54 14.99 4.26
N LEU A 242 -3.02 15.01 5.48
CA LEU A 242 -1.83 14.29 5.88
C LEU A 242 -2.21 13.06 6.70
N PHE A 243 -1.80 11.90 6.19
CA PHE A 243 -1.85 10.64 6.91
C PHE A 243 -0.45 10.27 7.40
N ILE A 244 -0.36 9.87 8.66
CA ILE A 244 0.90 9.50 9.32
C ILE A 244 0.66 8.29 10.22
N ASP A 245 1.65 7.41 10.26
CA ASP A 245 1.77 6.35 11.26
C ASP A 245 3.22 5.84 11.34
N GLU A 246 3.43 4.77 12.11
CA GLU A 246 4.75 4.15 12.26
C GLU A 246 5.32 3.58 10.94
N PHE A 247 4.47 3.19 9.99
CA PHE A 247 4.88 2.58 8.72
C PHE A 247 5.18 3.61 7.62
N GLY A 248 4.52 4.77 7.63
CA GLY A 248 4.49 5.63 6.46
C GLY A 248 3.90 7.02 6.67
N THR A 249 3.98 7.80 5.61
CA THR A 249 3.37 9.14 5.51
C THR A 249 2.82 9.30 4.11
N SER A 250 1.60 9.81 3.96
CA SER A 250 1.01 10.11 2.65
C SER A 250 0.26 11.43 2.68
N LEU A 251 0.21 12.09 1.52
CA LEU A 251 -0.45 13.37 1.31
C LEU A 251 -1.48 13.23 0.20
N HIS A 252 -2.73 13.57 0.50
CA HIS A 252 -3.83 13.50 -0.45
C HIS A 252 -4.41 14.89 -0.69
N THR A 253 -4.65 15.26 -1.94
CA THR A 253 -5.32 16.53 -2.25
C THR A 253 -6.74 16.53 -1.71
N MET A 254 -7.15 17.63 -1.11
CA MET A 254 -8.50 17.82 -0.57
C MET A 254 -9.08 19.18 -0.98
N GLU A 255 -10.39 19.32 -0.82
CA GLU A 255 -11.07 20.60 -1.02
C GLU A 255 -10.71 21.61 0.08
N PRO A 256 -10.75 22.92 -0.22
CA PRO A 256 -10.51 23.96 0.77
C PRO A 256 -11.44 23.87 1.98
N ILE A 257 -10.87 24.03 3.17
CA ILE A 257 -11.64 24.08 4.41
C ILE A 257 -12.32 25.45 4.53
N LYS A 258 -13.65 25.46 4.72
CA LYS A 258 -14.45 26.71 4.76
C LYS A 258 -14.10 27.64 5.94
N SER A 259 -13.73 27.06 7.09
CA SER A 259 -13.39 27.80 8.31
C SER A 259 -12.16 27.17 8.98
N PRO A 260 -10.96 27.38 8.42
CA PRO A 260 -9.77 26.69 8.89
C PRO A 260 -9.31 27.25 10.24
N VAL A 261 -9.23 26.40 11.26
CA VAL A 261 -8.69 26.78 12.58
C VAL A 261 -7.17 26.64 12.52
N LYS A 262 -6.48 27.78 12.41
CA LYS A 262 -5.01 27.80 12.41
C LYS A 262 -4.49 27.31 13.76
N ILE A 263 -3.54 26.39 13.72
CA ILE A 263 -2.99 25.77 14.93
C ILE A 263 -1.84 26.59 15.49
N ASN A 264 -1.61 26.43 16.80
CA ASN A 264 -0.56 27.07 17.60
C ASN A 264 0.78 27.16 16.87
N ASN A 265 1.45 28.27 17.11
CA ASN A 265 2.77 28.59 16.58
C ASN A 265 3.89 28.00 17.46
N SER A 266 3.53 27.19 18.45
CA SER A 266 4.43 26.66 19.47
C SER A 266 3.95 25.31 20.01
N ILE A 267 4.94 24.50 20.42
CA ILE A 267 4.79 23.21 21.10
C ILE A 267 4.45 23.49 22.58
N LYS A 268 3.36 22.91 23.09
CA LYS A 268 2.94 23.10 24.50
C LYS A 268 3.51 22.02 25.41
N SER A 269 3.59 20.78 24.91
CA SER A 269 4.20 19.66 25.62
C SER A 269 5.68 19.91 25.93
N SER A 270 6.05 19.84 27.21
CA SER A 270 7.44 19.98 27.66
C SER A 270 8.35 18.89 27.08
N ILE A 271 7.84 17.65 26.99
CA ILE A 271 8.55 16.50 26.43
C ILE A 271 8.85 16.74 24.96
N TRP A 272 7.84 17.07 24.15
CA TRP A 272 8.06 17.34 22.73
C TRP A 272 8.96 18.55 22.51
N LYS A 273 8.82 19.60 23.33
CA LYS A 273 9.67 20.78 23.23
C LYS A 273 11.14 20.44 23.47
N GLN A 274 11.44 19.58 24.44
CA GLN A 274 12.80 19.10 24.73
C GLN A 274 13.35 18.19 23.61
N ILE A 275 12.52 17.35 23.00
CA ILE A 275 12.95 16.46 21.91
C ILE A 275 13.21 17.26 20.64
N VAL A 276 12.27 18.13 20.26
CA VAL A 276 12.38 18.95 19.06
C VAL A 276 13.58 19.89 19.13
N SER A 277 13.88 20.47 20.30
CA SER A 277 15.03 21.37 20.46
C SER A 277 16.39 20.70 20.25
N GLN A 278 16.48 19.36 20.25
CA GLN A 278 17.72 18.64 19.93
C GLN A 278 18.01 18.61 18.43
N LYS A 279 17.01 18.84 17.58
CA LYS A 279 17.12 18.74 16.11
C LYS A 279 16.81 20.05 15.41
N LEU A 280 15.94 20.89 15.97
CA LEU A 280 15.39 22.07 15.33
C LEU A 280 15.38 23.27 16.28
N GLU A 281 15.54 24.46 15.71
CA GLU A 281 15.39 25.71 16.45
C GLU A 281 13.90 26.00 16.71
N THR A 282 13.47 25.94 17.97
CA THR A 282 12.05 26.09 18.33
C THR A 282 11.46 27.46 17.96
N ASN A 283 12.28 28.51 17.87
CA ASN A 283 11.87 29.86 17.44
C ASN A 283 11.54 29.94 15.94
N SER A 284 11.97 28.96 15.15
CA SER A 284 11.73 28.88 13.70
C SER A 284 10.40 28.18 13.35
N ILE A 285 9.71 27.60 14.34
CA ILE A 285 8.42 26.92 14.15
C ILE A 285 7.35 27.93 13.69
N SER A 286 6.60 27.58 12.64
CA SER A 286 5.47 28.37 12.14
C SER A 286 4.12 27.81 12.58
N SER A 287 3.97 26.49 12.65
CA SER A 287 2.79 25.82 13.19
C SER A 287 3.14 24.41 13.68
N SER A 288 2.43 23.91 14.68
CA SER A 288 2.64 22.57 15.24
C SER A 288 1.35 21.91 15.71
N ILE A 289 1.19 20.62 15.41
CA ILE A 289 0.15 19.73 15.95
C ILE A 289 0.83 18.70 16.83
N GLU A 290 0.38 18.58 18.06
CA GLU A 290 0.92 17.59 18.99
C GLU A 290 -0.19 16.73 19.59
N THR A 291 0.17 15.47 19.86
CA THR A 291 -0.58 14.50 20.65
C THR A 291 0.38 13.86 21.65
N ASP A 292 -0.10 12.92 22.45
CA ASP A 292 0.76 12.19 23.39
C ASP A 292 1.80 11.29 22.70
N SER A 293 1.59 10.92 21.42
CA SER A 293 2.45 9.98 20.69
C SER A 293 3.21 10.60 19.52
N PHE A 294 2.88 11.82 19.08
CA PHE A 294 3.64 12.50 18.04
C PHE A 294 3.50 14.03 18.08
N VAL A 295 4.42 14.71 17.39
CA VAL A 295 4.29 16.11 16.99
C VAL A 295 4.65 16.27 15.51
N VAL A 296 3.80 16.95 14.76
CA VAL A 296 4.07 17.43 13.39
C VAL A 296 4.22 18.93 13.41
N LEU A 297 5.24 19.45 12.74
CA LEU A 297 5.51 20.89 12.69
C LEU A 297 5.98 21.37 11.33
N THR A 298 5.79 22.66 11.07
CA THR A 298 6.35 23.39 9.94
C THR A 298 7.25 24.52 10.43
N LEU A 299 8.20 24.94 9.59
CA LEU A 299 9.14 26.02 9.91
C LEU A 299 8.91 27.21 8.97
N LYS A 300 9.23 28.42 9.46
CA LYS A 300 9.04 29.70 8.75
C LYS A 300 9.71 29.78 7.38
N ASN A 301 10.80 29.03 7.16
CA ASN A 301 11.60 29.07 5.93
C ASN A 301 11.79 27.68 5.31
N SER A 302 10.89 26.73 5.58
CA SER A 302 11.00 25.36 5.06
C SER A 302 9.72 24.91 4.39
N TYR A 303 9.88 24.25 3.24
CA TYR A 303 8.80 23.55 2.55
C TYR A 303 8.58 22.13 3.08
N GLN A 304 9.28 21.71 4.13
CA GLN A 304 9.16 20.38 4.70
C GLN A 304 8.19 20.36 5.88
N LEU A 305 7.57 19.20 6.10
CA LEU A 305 6.95 18.88 7.38
C LEU A 305 7.95 18.08 8.21
N TYR A 306 7.93 18.27 9.51
CA TYR A 306 8.80 17.58 10.44
C TYR A 306 7.93 16.78 11.41
N LEU A 307 8.10 15.48 11.43
CA LEU A 307 7.36 14.54 12.26
C LEU A 307 8.31 13.94 13.30
N PHE A 308 7.95 14.09 14.57
CA PHE A 308 8.56 13.39 15.69
C PHE A 308 7.51 12.48 16.31
N TYR A 309 7.86 11.25 16.63
CA TYR A 309 6.90 10.28 17.16
C TYR A 309 7.55 9.25 18.05
N THR A 310 6.74 8.60 18.88
CA THR A 310 7.12 7.39 19.62
C THR A 310 6.75 6.15 18.83
N GLY A 311 7.68 5.22 18.66
CA GLY A 311 7.45 4.03 17.83
C GLY A 311 8.24 2.82 18.29
N ARG A 312 7.95 1.67 17.66
CA ARG A 312 8.80 0.47 17.76
C ARG A 312 10.15 0.77 17.12
N THR A 313 11.20 0.13 17.63
CA THR A 313 12.60 0.39 17.24
C THR A 313 12.83 0.15 15.75
#